data_AF-A0A1C6PAB7-F1
#
_entry.id   AF-A0A1C6PAB7-F1
#
_cell.length_a   1.000
_cell.length_b   1.000
_cell.length_c   1.000
_cell.angle_alpha   90.00
_cell.angle_beta   90.00
_cell.angle_gamma   90.00
#
_symmetry.space_group_name_H-M   'P 1'
#
loop_
_entity.id
_entity.type
_entity.pdbx_description
1 polymer ?
#
loop_
_entity_poly.entity_id
_entity_poly.type
_entity_poly.pdbx_seq_one_letter_code
_entity_poly.pdbx_strand_id
1 'polypeptide(L)' 'MSVRLSPTDVRTCEACWREPVTAVRRTLRGRDLLCRACAEGGCPRRVDVFPPYGIYRLHPPENLNTAKEQRR' A
#
# COMPACT_ATOMS: atom_id res chain seq x y z
N MET A 1 0.26 13.68 16.93
CA MET A 1 1.05 13.57 15.68
C MET A 1 0.09 13.73 14.51
N SER A 2 0.10 14.88 13.85
CA SER A 2 -0.67 15.10 12.62
C SER A 2 0.21 14.86 11.41
N VAL A 3 -0.26 14.03 10.48
CA VAL A 3 0.38 13.85 9.18
C VAL A 3 0.15 15.11 8.35
N ARG A 4 1.19 15.65 7.72
CA ARG A 4 1.06 16.75 6.75
C ARG A 4 0.59 16.17 5.41
N LEU A 5 -0.68 16.41 5.09
CA LEU A 5 -1.31 16.02 3.82
C LEU A 5 -1.41 17.24 2.90
N SER A 6 -1.12 17.05 1.61
CA SER A 6 -1.42 18.05 0.58
C SER A 6 -2.91 18.05 0.24
N PRO A 7 -3.42 19.07 -0.46
CA PRO A 7 -4.81 19.08 -0.94
C PRO A 7 -5.16 17.91 -1.88
N THR A 8 -4.16 17.33 -2.54
CA THR A 8 -4.29 16.20 -3.47
C THR A 8 -4.15 14.83 -2.79
N ASP A 9 -3.79 14.80 -1.51
CA ASP A 9 -3.60 13.56 -0.77
C ASP A 9 -4.92 12.94 -0.34
N VAL A 10 -4.95 11.60 -0.39
CA VAL A 10 -6.07 10.82 0.13
C VAL A 10 -6.16 11.02 1.64
N ARG A 11 -7.36 11.34 2.14
CA ARG A 11 -7.60 11.55 3.59
C ARG A 11 -7.96 10.26 4.33
N THR A 12 -8.33 9.23 3.60
CA THR A 12 -8.70 7.90 4.10
C THR A 12 -7.56 6.93 3.85
N CYS A 13 -7.32 6.01 4.79
CA CYS A 13 -6.28 4.99 4.72
C CYS A 13 -6.36 4.19 3.41
N GLU A 14 -5.27 4.13 2.66
CA GLU A 14 -5.19 3.48 1.35
C GLU A 14 -5.27 1.94 1.43
N ALA A 15 -5.09 1.35 2.61
CA ALA A 15 -5.22 -0.09 2.82
C ALA A 15 -6.67 -0.49 3.17
N CYS A 16 -7.26 0.10 4.21
CA CYS A 16 -8.58 -0.31 4.71
C CYS A 16 -9.75 0.48 4.10
N TRP A 17 -9.50 1.67 3.55
CA TRP A 17 -10.51 2.59 3.01
C TRP A 17 -11.64 2.94 4.00
N ARG A 18 -11.35 2.89 5.30
CA ARG A 18 -12.31 3.15 6.38
C ARG A 18 -11.82 4.23 7.34
N GLU A 19 -10.63 4.04 7.88
CA GLU A 19 -10.05 4.93 8.88
C GLU A 19 -9.33 6.12 8.24
N PRO A 20 -9.23 7.28 8.92
CA PRO A 20 -8.44 8.41 8.44
C PRO A 20 -6.94 8.11 8.42
N VAL A 21 -6.21 8.83 7.58
CA VAL A 21 -4.75 8.74 7.52
C VAL A 21 -4.13 9.33 8.78
N THR A 22 -3.32 8.54 9.45
CA THR A 22 -2.59 8.96 10.66
C THR A 22 -1.11 8.63 10.61
N ALA A 23 -0.66 7.92 9.57
CA ALA A 23 0.72 7.53 9.35
C ALA A 23 1.08 7.62 7.86
N VAL A 24 2.35 7.91 7.57
CA VAL A 24 2.91 7.89 6.21
C VAL A 24 4.06 6.93 6.17
N ARG A 25 4.00 5.95 5.26
CA ARG A 25 5.09 5.02 5.00
C ARG A 25 5.73 5.39 3.67
N ARG A 26 7.05 5.56 3.62
CA ARG A 26 7.78 5.78 2.35
C ARG A 26 8.22 4.43 1.81
N THR A 27 7.91 4.17 0.55
CA THR A 27 8.30 2.97 -0.19
C THR A 27 9.12 3.37 -1.42
N LEU A 28 9.74 2.39 -2.09
CA LEU A 28 10.50 2.64 -3.31
C LEU A 28 9.63 3.21 -4.46
N ARG A 29 8.31 3.02 -4.41
CA ARG A 29 7.35 3.49 -5.42
C ARG A 29 6.65 4.79 -5.04
N GLY A 30 6.95 5.37 -3.88
CA GLY A 30 6.34 6.61 -3.43
C GLY A 30 6.02 6.61 -1.94
N ARG A 31 4.85 7.13 -1.58
CA ARG A 31 4.36 7.19 -0.20
C ARG A 31 3.02 6.50 -0.09
N ASP A 32 2.84 5.74 0.99
CA ASP A 32 1.58 5.13 1.36
C ASP A 32 0.97 5.93 2.50
N LEU A 33 -0.29 6.31 2.35
CA LEU A 33 -1.06 7.07 3.33
C LEU A 33 -1.97 6.11 4.10
N LEU A 34 -1.63 5.82 5.36
CA LEU A 34 -2.23 4.73 6.13
C LEU A 34 -2.78 5.21 7.48
N CYS A 35 -3.74 4.48 8.03
CA CYS A 35 -4.05 4.57 9.45
C CYS A 35 -2.95 3.85 10.26
N ARG A 36 -2.86 4.15 11.55
CA ARG A 36 -1.85 3.58 12.46
C ARG A 36 -1.84 2.05 12.41
N ALA A 37 -3.02 1.43 12.54
CA ALA A 37 -3.15 -0.02 12.55
C ALA A 37 -2.64 -0.68 11.25
N CYS A 38 -2.96 -0.11 10.09
CA CYS A 38 -2.48 -0.63 8.81
C CYS A 38 -0.98 -0.37 8.58
N ALA A 39 -0.45 0.74 9.09
CA ALA A 39 0.97 1.03 9.02
C ALA A 39 1.79 0.05 9.88
N GLU A 40 1.36 -0.18 11.12
CA GLU A 40 2.00 -1.12 12.07
C GLU A 40 1.83 -2.57 11.61
N GLY A 41 0.66 -2.93 11.07
CA GLY A 41 0.37 -4.26 10.54
C GLY A 41 0.99 -4.57 9.17
N GLY A 42 1.74 -3.62 8.58
CA GLY A 42 2.39 -3.84 7.29
C GLY A 42 1.43 -4.05 6.12
N CYS A 43 0.17 -3.61 6.23
CA CYS A 43 -0.84 -3.88 5.19
C CYS A 43 -0.44 -3.24 3.84
N PRO A 44 -0.62 -3.94 2.71
CA PRO A 44 -0.49 -3.34 1.38
C PRO A 44 -1.64 -2.39 1.10
N ARG A 45 -1.44 -1.43 0.18
CA ARG A 45 -2.54 -0.56 -0.26
C ARG A 45 -3.52 -1.39 -1.07
N ARG A 46 -4.81 -1.10 -0.95
CA ARG A 46 -5.85 -1.85 -1.63
C ARG A 46 -5.70 -1.82 -3.15
N VAL A 47 -5.18 -0.71 -3.68
CA VAL A 47 -4.84 -0.54 -5.10
C VAL A 47 -3.73 -1.48 -5.58
N ASP A 48 -2.81 -1.88 -4.71
CA ASP A 48 -1.78 -2.86 -5.05
C ASP A 48 -2.34 -4.29 -4.99
N VAL A 49 -3.34 -4.54 -4.13
CA VAL A 49 -4.00 -5.85 -3.97
C VAL A 49 -5.05 -6.11 -5.05
N PHE A 50 -5.64 -5.05 -5.61
CA PHE A 50 -6.56 -5.13 -6.74
C PHE A 50 -5.85 -4.66 -8.01
N PRO A 51 -5.14 -5.55 -8.71
CA PRO A 51 -4.79 -5.23 -10.08
C PRO A 51 -6.06 -5.34 -10.94
N PRO A 52 -6.47 -4.30 -11.70
CA PRO A 52 -7.21 -4.54 -12.93
C PRO A 52 -6.40 -5.47 -13.85
N TYR A 53 -5.08 -5.56 -13.65
CA TYR A 53 -4.18 -6.46 -14.36
C TYR A 53 -4.38 -7.96 -14.09
N GLY A 54 -5.09 -8.37 -13.05
CA GLY A 54 -5.52 -9.77 -12.92
C GLY A 54 -6.59 -10.13 -13.96
N ILE A 55 -7.44 -9.16 -14.29
CA ILE A 55 -8.48 -9.26 -15.31
C ILE A 55 -7.91 -9.01 -16.71
N TYR A 56 -6.92 -8.11 -16.84
CA TYR A 56 -6.30 -7.71 -18.12
C TYR A 56 -4.91 -8.29 -18.41
N ARG A 57 -4.34 -9.14 -17.54
CA ARG A 57 -3.00 -9.76 -17.66
C ARG A 57 -1.82 -8.80 -17.92
N LEU A 58 -1.91 -7.52 -17.54
CA LEU A 58 -0.80 -6.58 -17.74
C LEU A 58 0.14 -6.62 -16.52
N HIS A 59 1.03 -7.60 -16.46
CA HIS A 59 2.08 -7.62 -15.45
C HIS A 59 3.30 -6.81 -15.93
N PRO A 60 3.78 -5.81 -15.17
CA PRO A 60 5.17 -5.41 -15.24
C PRO A 60 6.04 -6.55 -14.67
N PRO A 61 7.23 -6.84 -15.24
CA PRO A 61 8.13 -7.85 -14.69
C PRO A 61 8.77 -7.31 -13.41
N GLU A 62 8.11 -7.50 -12.27
CA GLU A 62 8.69 -7.20 -10.97
C GLU A 62 9.08 -8.50 -10.28
N ASN A 63 10.38 -8.79 -10.40
CA ASN A 63 11.16 -9.85 -9.76
C ASN A 63 10.46 -10.54 -8.57
N LEU A 64 9.96 -11.75 -8.82
CA LEU A 64 9.47 -12.73 -7.85
C LEU A 64 10.56 -13.30 -6.91
N ASN A 65 11.68 -12.61 -6.73
CA ASN A 65 12.87 -13.17 -6.07
C ASN A 65 12.92 -13.00 -4.55
N THR A 66 11.82 -12.64 -3.87
CA THR A 66 11.82 -12.51 -2.40
C THR A 66 10.68 -13.25 -1.68
N ALA A 67 10.03 -14.22 -2.35
CA ALA A 67 8.93 -14.99 -1.75
C ALA A 67 9.07 -16.52 -1.87
N LYS A 68 10.28 -17.04 -2.14
CA LYS A 68 10.54 -18.50 -2.18
C LYS A 68 11.54 -19.03 -1.14
N GLU A 69 11.88 -18.24 -0.12
CA GLU A 69 12.68 -18.72 1.03
C GLU A 69 11.79 -19.18 2.20
N GLN A 70 10.67 -19.89 1.92
CA GLN A 70 9.83 -20.41 3.01
C GLN A 70 8.86 -21.54 2.64
N ARG A 71 9.25 -22.43 1.73
CA ARG A 71 8.73 -23.81 1.75
C ARG A 71 9.89 -24.77 1.46
N ARG A 72 10.39 -25.29 2.57
CA ARG A 72 11.16 -26.54 2.73
C ARG A 72 10.88 -27.58 1.65
#